data_AF-A0A349A2V4-F1
#
_entry.id   AF-A0A349A2V4-F1
#
_cell.length_a   1.000
_cell.length_b   1.000
_cell.length_c   1.000
_cell.angle_alpha   90.00
_cell.angle_beta   90.00
_cell.angle_gamma   90.00
#
_symmetry.space_group_name_H-M   'P 1'
#
loop_
_entity.id
_entity.type
_entity.pdbx_description
1 polymer ?
#
loop_
_entity_poly.entity_id
_entity_poly.type
_entity_poly.pdbx_seq_one_letter_code
_entity_poly.pdbx_strand_id
1 'polypeptide(L)'
;MVLSINKTKLDNLASEIWKSAERLRGKFKAYEYQNVILPIIVIRRLECVLIKWREDKAAAVLTKRPELKEKEKALAKLVKGLETSTAPFSNKTEWTLRKVY
;
A
#
# COMPACT_ATOMS: atom_id res chain seq x y z
N MET A 1 -16.25 12.53 15.02
CA MET A 1 -15.49 13.72 14.57
C MET A 1 -15.52 13.74 13.05
N VAL A 2 -16.10 14.78 12.45
CA VAL A 2 -16.10 14.94 11.00
C VAL A 2 -14.69 15.36 10.58
N LEU A 3 -14.00 14.51 9.84
CA LEU A 3 -12.74 14.87 9.18
C LEU A 3 -13.07 15.94 8.14
N SER A 4 -12.94 17.21 8.51
CA SER A 4 -13.05 18.34 7.58
C SER A 4 -11.91 18.23 6.56
N ILE A 5 -12.26 17.86 5.34
CA ILE A 5 -11.32 17.76 4.22
C ILE A 5 -10.85 19.19 3.92
N ASN A 6 -9.57 19.46 4.13
CA ASN A 6 -8.95 20.75 3.79
C ASN A 6 -8.85 20.87 2.26
N LYS A 7 -9.83 21.55 1.64
CA LYS A 7 -9.95 21.69 0.17
C LYS A 7 -8.69 22.28 -0.46
N THR A 8 -8.16 23.37 0.08
CA THR A 8 -6.99 24.07 -0.48
C THR A 8 -5.75 23.17 -0.54
N LYS A 9 -5.53 22.35 0.49
CA LYS A 9 -4.43 21.36 0.48
C LYS A 9 -4.68 20.23 -0.51
N LEU A 10 -5.93 19.79 -0.66
CA LEU A 10 -6.33 18.74 -1.62
C LEU A 10 -6.10 19.19 -3.07
N ASP A 11 -6.49 20.42 -3.40
CA ASP A 11 -6.37 21.00 -4.74
C ASP A 11 -4.90 21.11 -5.17
N ASN A 12 -4.02 21.49 -4.24
CA ASN A 12 -2.57 21.55 -4.48
C ASN A 12 -1.96 20.17 -4.78
N LEU A 13 -2.35 19.12 -4.03
CA LEU A 13 -1.90 17.76 -4.30
C LEU A 13 -2.43 17.22 -5.63
N ALA A 14 -3.68 17.54 -5.97
CA ALA A 14 -4.29 17.11 -7.24
C ALA A 14 -3.53 17.66 -8.45
N SER A 15 -3.12 18.94 -8.41
CA SER A 15 -2.32 19.56 -9.48
C SER A 15 -0.96 18.90 -9.66
N GLU A 16 -0.24 18.62 -8.57
CA GLU A 16 1.07 17.94 -8.62
C GLU A 16 0.96 16.49 -9.12
N ILE A 17 -0.09 15.77 -8.71
CA ILE A 17 -0.41 14.43 -9.24
C ILE A 17 -0.68 14.52 -10.74
N TRP A 18 -1.43 15.53 -11.20
CA TRP A 18 -1.75 15.72 -12.62
C TRP A 18 -0.51 15.99 -13.46
N LYS A 19 0.37 16.92 -13.04
CA LYS A 19 1.65 17.21 -13.72
C LYS A 19 2.54 15.96 -13.80
N SER A 20 2.59 15.18 -12.73
CA SER A 20 3.33 13.91 -12.69
C SER A 20 2.75 12.89 -13.67
N ALA A 21 1.42 12.78 -13.74
CA ALA A 21 0.73 11.89 -14.65
C ALA A 21 0.94 12.29 -16.12
N GLU A 22 0.89 13.58 -16.45
CA GLU A 22 1.19 14.09 -17.80
C GLU A 22 2.61 13.77 -18.26
N ARG A 23 3.59 13.75 -17.33
CA ARG A 23 4.97 13.37 -17.62
C ARG A 23 5.15 11.86 -17.79
N LEU A 24 4.43 11.05 -17.00
CA LEU A 24 4.49 9.59 -17.04
C LEU A 24 3.65 8.97 -18.16
N ARG A 25 2.78 9.76 -18.79
CA ARG A 25 1.84 9.37 -19.85
C ARG A 25 2.50 8.71 -21.06
N GLY A 26 3.71 9.11 -21.43
CA GLY A 26 4.39 8.61 -22.63
C GLY A 26 3.53 8.69 -23.90
N LYS A 27 3.38 7.56 -24.60
CA LYS A 27 2.63 7.46 -25.87
C LYS A 27 1.12 7.20 -25.69
N PHE A 28 0.65 6.99 -24.48
CA PHE A 28 -0.75 6.64 -24.21
C PHE A 28 -1.67 7.87 -24.33
N LYS A 29 -2.82 7.68 -24.96
CA LYS A 29 -3.89 8.68 -25.07
C LYS A 29 -4.69 8.73 -23.77
N ALA A 30 -5.34 9.87 -23.50
CA ALA A 30 -6.04 10.11 -22.24
C ALA A 30 -7.11 9.05 -21.92
N TYR A 31 -7.84 8.55 -22.94
CA TYR A 31 -8.85 7.50 -22.74
C TYR A 31 -8.24 6.12 -22.43
N GLU A 32 -6.98 5.88 -22.78
CA GLU A 32 -6.29 4.60 -22.52
C GLU A 32 -5.82 4.50 -21.06
N TYR A 33 -5.76 5.63 -20.34
CA TYR A 33 -5.38 5.65 -18.92
C TYR A 33 -6.33 4.89 -18.03
N GLN A 34 -7.61 4.85 -18.36
CA GLN A 34 -8.55 4.08 -17.55
C GLN A 34 -8.12 2.59 -17.48
N ASN A 35 -7.57 2.06 -18.57
CA ASN A 35 -7.14 0.66 -18.64
C ASN A 35 -5.78 0.39 -17.99
N VAL A 36 -4.94 1.40 -17.81
CA VAL A 36 -3.57 1.25 -17.28
C VAL A 36 -3.42 1.84 -15.88
N ILE A 37 -3.85 3.08 -15.69
CA ILE A 37 -3.70 3.84 -14.45
C ILE A 37 -4.66 3.33 -13.36
N LEU A 38 -5.94 3.05 -13.68
CA LEU A 38 -6.89 2.61 -12.65
C LEU A 38 -6.46 1.29 -11.99
N PRO A 39 -6.07 0.23 -12.74
CA PRO A 39 -5.58 -0.99 -12.11
C PRO A 39 -4.36 -0.75 -11.22
N ILE A 40 -3.40 0.09 -11.65
CA ILE A 40 -2.21 0.41 -10.87
C ILE A 40 -2.57 1.14 -9.57
N ILE A 41 -3.48 2.12 -9.63
CA ILE A 41 -3.97 2.84 -8.45
C ILE A 41 -4.67 1.88 -7.48
N VAL A 42 -5.51 0.98 -8.00
CA VAL A 42 -6.20 -0.02 -7.18
C VAL A 42 -5.19 -0.95 -6.50
N ILE A 43 -4.20 -1.48 -7.23
CA ILE A 43 -3.13 -2.32 -6.67
C ILE A 43 -2.38 -1.54 -5.57
N ARG A 44 -2.00 -0.28 -5.83
CA ARG A 44 -1.31 0.55 -4.85
C ARG A 44 -2.15 0.79 -3.59
N ARG A 45 -3.46 1.01 -3.74
CA ARG A 45 -4.37 1.21 -2.62
C ARG A 45 -4.54 -0.05 -1.77
N LEU A 46 -4.72 -1.21 -2.41
CA LEU A 46 -4.76 -2.51 -1.74
C LEU A 46 -3.45 -2.76 -0.98
N GLU A 47 -2.31 -2.45 -1.60
CA GLU A 47 -1.01 -2.59 -0.96
C GLU A 47 -0.87 -1.68 0.27
N CYS A 48 -1.27 -0.40 0.20
CA CYS A 48 -1.22 0.51 1.36
C CYS A 48 -1.98 -0.05 2.56
N VAL A 49 -3.14 -0.64 2.32
CA VAL A 49 -3.95 -1.27 3.37
C VAL A 49 -3.23 -2.49 3.96
N LEU A 50 -2.61 -3.33 3.13
CA LEU A 50 -1.84 -4.49 3.61
C LEU A 50 -0.59 -4.12 4.38
N ILE A 51 0.12 -3.05 3.96
CA ILE A 51 1.28 -2.53 4.68
C ILE A 51 0.87 -2.15 6.11
N LYS A 52 -0.18 -1.33 6.23
CA LYS A 52 -0.72 -0.93 7.53
C LYS A 52 -1.15 -2.14 8.38
N TRP A 53 -1.84 -3.09 7.77
CA TRP A 53 -2.26 -4.31 8.45
C TRP A 53 -1.08 -5.13 8.98
N ARG A 54 -0.01 -5.28 8.20
CA ARG A 54 1.21 -6.01 8.61
C ARG A 54 1.92 -5.29 9.76
N GLU A 55 2.01 -3.97 9.71
CA GLU A 55 2.61 -3.14 10.78
C GLU A 55 1.82 -3.31 12.10
N ASP A 56 0.49 -3.18 12.05
CA ASP A 56 -0.38 -3.35 13.22
C ASP A 56 -0.26 -4.76 13.84
N LYS A 57 -0.20 -5.79 12.99
CA LYS A 57 -0.04 -7.18 13.46
C LYS A 57 1.36 -7.49 13.95
N ALA A 58 2.40 -6.95 13.33
CA ALA A 58 3.76 -7.09 13.82
C ALA A 58 3.91 -6.49 15.22
N ALA A 59 3.34 -5.30 15.46
CA ALA A 59 3.32 -4.68 16.79
C ALA A 59 2.57 -5.54 17.83
N ALA A 60 1.41 -6.11 17.46
CA ALA A 60 0.66 -7.00 18.34
C ALA A 60 1.43 -8.31 18.66
N VAL A 61 2.17 -8.87 17.70
CA VAL A 61 3.00 -10.06 17.90
C VAL A 61 4.20 -9.75 18.80
N LEU A 62 4.88 -8.62 18.57
CA LEU A 62 6.02 -8.19 19.38
C LEU A 62 5.65 -7.93 20.84
N THR A 63 4.45 -7.41 21.10
CA THR A 63 3.93 -7.23 22.46
C THR A 63 3.79 -8.54 23.21
N LYS A 64 3.38 -9.61 22.51
CA LYS A 64 3.21 -10.95 23.10
C LYS A 64 4.50 -11.77 23.14
N ARG A 65 5.45 -11.47 22.25
CA ARG A 65 6.70 -12.23 22.05
C ARG A 65 7.84 -11.26 21.73
N PRO A 66 8.40 -10.58 22.74
CA PRO A 66 9.49 -9.61 22.53
C PRO A 66 10.77 -10.26 21.98
N GLU A 67 10.97 -11.54 22.24
CA GLU A 67 12.10 -12.38 21.82
C GLU A 67 12.18 -12.62 20.29
N LEU A 68 11.10 -12.32 19.55
CA LEU A 68 11.08 -12.40 18.08
C LEU A 68 11.69 -11.16 17.40
N LYS A 69 12.03 -10.11 18.15
CA LYS A 69 12.61 -8.88 17.60
C LYS A 69 13.97 -9.13 16.92
N GLU A 70 14.75 -10.06 17.47
CA GLU A 70 16.04 -10.51 16.93
C GLU A 70 15.91 -11.40 15.67
N LYS A 71 14.71 -11.94 15.40
CA LYS A 71 14.44 -12.87 14.29
C LYS A 71 13.45 -12.26 13.30
N GLU A 72 13.85 -11.17 12.65
CA GLU A 72 13.04 -10.43 11.68
C GLU A 72 12.40 -11.34 10.60
N LYS A 73 13.16 -12.31 10.07
CA LYS A 73 12.63 -13.30 9.10
C LYS A 73 11.53 -14.19 9.68
N ALA A 74 11.65 -14.58 10.95
CA ALA A 74 10.63 -15.41 11.62
C ALA A 74 9.36 -14.60 11.91
N LEU A 75 9.52 -13.33 12.32
CA LEU A 75 8.41 -12.41 12.50
C LEU A 75 7.67 -12.17 11.17
N ALA A 76 8.40 -11.91 10.09
CA ALA A 76 7.83 -11.72 8.76
C ALA A 76 7.04 -12.96 8.29
N LYS A 77 7.59 -14.17 8.47
CA LYS A 77 6.90 -15.42 8.10
C LYS A 77 5.61 -15.64 8.90
N LEU A 78 5.63 -15.33 10.20
CA LEU A 78 4.46 -15.47 11.07
C LEU A 78 3.37 -14.47 10.67
N VAL A 79 3.73 -13.19 10.50
CA VAL A 79 2.80 -12.15 10.03
C VAL A 79 2.23 -12.50 8.66
N LYS A 80 3.03 -13.08 7.77
CA LYS A 80 2.56 -13.53 6.44
C LYS A 80 1.57 -14.70 6.53
N GLY A 81 1.80 -15.65 7.44
CA GLY A 81 0.85 -16.72 7.73
C GLY A 81 -0.49 -16.17 8.23
N LEU A 82 -0.45 -15.18 9.13
CA LEU A 82 -1.65 -14.50 9.61
C LEU A 82 -2.37 -13.70 8.51
N GLU A 83 -1.62 -13.03 7.63
CA GLU A 83 -2.18 -12.29 6.49
C GLU A 83 -3.00 -13.22 5.60
N THR A 84 -2.45 -14.38 5.26
CA THR A 84 -3.10 -15.33 4.36
C THR A 84 -4.35 -15.95 4.98
N SER A 85 -4.39 -16.10 6.30
CA SER A 85 -5.50 -16.74 7.01
C SER A 85 -6.59 -15.78 7.48
N THR A 86 -6.27 -14.52 7.77
CA THR A 86 -7.16 -13.62 8.54
C THR A 86 -7.44 -12.30 7.83
N ALA A 87 -6.60 -11.86 6.89
CA ALA A 87 -6.85 -10.61 6.18
C ALA A 87 -7.99 -10.78 5.16
N PRO A 88 -8.83 -9.74 4.93
CA PRO A 88 -9.93 -9.79 3.97
C PRO A 88 -9.46 -9.99 2.53
N PHE A 89 -8.23 -9.61 2.23
CA PHE A 89 -7.52 -9.92 1.00
C PHE A 89 -6.05 -10.10 1.35
N SER A 90 -5.34 -10.89 0.55
CA SER A 90 -3.92 -11.18 0.76
C SER A 90 -3.22 -11.45 -0.57
N ASN A 91 -1.89 -11.29 -0.57
CA ASN A 91 -1.05 -11.71 -1.68
C ASN A 91 -0.33 -13.02 -1.29
N LYS A 92 -0.25 -14.01 -2.19
CA LYS A 92 0.54 -15.23 -1.95
C LYS A 92 2.05 -14.97 -1.97
N THR A 93 2.47 -13.94 -2.69
CA THR A 93 3.88 -13.60 -2.85
C THR A 93 4.35 -12.58 -1.80
N GLU A 94 5.67 -12.45 -1.68
CA GLU A 94 6.34 -11.46 -0.82
C GLU A 94 6.67 -10.15 -1.56
N TRP A 95 6.26 -10.02 -2.82
CA TRP A 95 6.52 -8.83 -3.61
C TRP A 95 5.65 -7.65 -3.14
N THR A 96 6.29 -6.50 -3.01
CA THR A 96 5.67 -5.20 -2.73
C THR A 96 6.14 -4.24 -3.82
N LEU A 97 5.30 -3.28 -4.19
CA LEU A 97 5.66 -2.17 -5.07
C LEU A 97 6.81 -1.33 -4.50
N ARG A 98 7.09 -1.44 -3.20
CA ARG A 98 8.27 -0.82 -2.58
C ARG A 98 9.59 -1.34 -3.17
N LYS A 99 9.63 -2.58 -3.70
CA LYS A 99 10.81 -3.13 -4.39
C LYS A 99 10.99 -2.62 -5.83
N VAL A 100 10.05 -1.83 -6.35
CA VAL A 100 10.11 -1.24 -7.70
C VAL A 100 10.87 0.10 -7.69
N TYR A 101 11.34 0.55 -6.52
CA TYR A 101 12.17 1.73 -6.33
C TYR A 101 13.56 1.34 -5.81
#